data_AF-A0A3D4B6P8-F1
#
_entry.id   AF-A0A3D4B6P8-F1
#
_cell.length_a   1.000
_cell.length_b   1.000
_cell.length_c   1.000
_cell.angle_alpha   90.00
_cell.angle_beta   90.00
_cell.angle_gamma   90.00
#
_symmetry.space_group_name_H-M   'P 1'
#
loop_
_entity.id
_entity.type
_entity.pdbx_description
1 polymer ?
#
loop_
_entity_poly.entity_id
_entity_poly.type
_entity_poly.pdbx_seq_one_letter_code
_entity_poly.pdbx_strand_id
1 'polypeptide(L)'
;MIYKNVALHNMHELLDDETGKGKIFCRIPNNLRLMLNDSAKNNALQATGSEIRFNMVGERVVIKLLNTNPDQPSIAEVYQGDFLKSVHAITATPTEVVIERPEHMDLLHQVTVKEEALFDTALTRVVLPWRPPVKLISIEGDTALPRANQSPSLKALAYGS
;
A
#
# COMPACT_ATOMS: atom_id res chain seq x y z
N MET A 1 4.71 8.97 -3.03
CA MET A 1 4.10 10.27 -2.63
C MET A 1 3.57 10.20 -1.18
N ILE A 2 3.13 11.31 -0.59
CA ILE A 2 2.44 11.35 0.72
C ILE A 2 0.96 11.65 0.51
N TYR A 3 0.07 10.96 1.25
CA TYR A 3 -1.37 11.21 1.25
C TYR A 3 -1.93 10.94 2.65
N LYS A 4 -2.71 11.85 3.24
CA LYS A 4 -3.34 11.67 4.58
C LYS A 4 -2.40 11.04 5.64
N ASN A 5 -1.19 11.58 5.76
CA ASN A 5 -0.15 11.15 6.70
C ASN A 5 0.39 9.71 6.53
N VAL A 6 0.15 9.09 5.38
CA VAL A 6 0.80 7.84 4.97
C VAL A 6 1.71 8.07 3.75
N ALA A 7 2.73 7.24 3.62
CA ALA A 7 3.59 7.20 2.43
C ALA A 7 3.08 6.15 1.44
N LEU A 8 2.74 6.59 0.22
CA LEU A 8 2.41 5.70 -0.88
C LEU A 8 3.71 5.39 -1.64
N HIS A 9 4.29 4.23 -1.34
CA HIS A 9 5.53 3.75 -1.93
C HIS A 9 5.30 3.23 -3.35
N ASN A 10 6.21 3.55 -4.27
CA ASN A 10 6.11 3.28 -5.72
C ASN A 10 4.87 3.86 -6.41
N MET A 11 4.20 4.81 -5.75
CA MET A 11 3.11 5.60 -6.31
C MET A 11 3.55 7.04 -6.57
N HIS A 12 3.26 7.50 -7.78
CA HIS A 12 3.55 8.87 -8.19
C HIS A 12 2.36 9.79 -7.88
N GLU A 13 1.16 9.39 -8.29
CA GLU A 13 -0.06 10.20 -8.18
C GLU A 13 -1.27 9.37 -7.76
N LEU A 14 -2.24 10.04 -7.13
CA LEU A 14 -3.59 9.56 -6.93
C LEU A 14 -4.52 10.36 -7.86
N LEU A 15 -5.20 9.66 -8.76
CA LEU A 15 -6.12 10.27 -9.71
C LEU A 15 -7.54 10.25 -9.15
N ASP A 16 -8.30 11.27 -9.50
CA ASP A 16 -9.75 11.26 -9.29
C ASP A 16 -10.40 10.21 -10.19
N ASP A 17 -11.32 9.45 -9.62
CA ASP A 17 -12.20 8.57 -10.37
C ASP A 17 -13.39 9.37 -10.90
N GLU A 18 -13.80 9.13 -12.14
CA GLU A 18 -14.92 9.82 -12.78
C GLU A 18 -16.25 9.60 -12.04
N THR A 19 -16.37 8.48 -11.31
CA THR A 19 -17.57 8.17 -10.50
C THR A 19 -17.54 8.78 -9.10
N GLY A 20 -16.43 9.42 -8.71
CA GLY A 20 -16.21 9.98 -7.36
C GLY A 20 -16.01 8.93 -6.27
N LYS A 21 -15.96 7.64 -6.60
CA LYS A 21 -15.84 6.53 -5.63
C LYS A 21 -14.38 6.22 -5.29
N GLY A 22 -13.68 7.21 -4.75
CA GLY A 22 -12.29 7.10 -4.28
C GLY A 22 -11.24 7.52 -5.31
N LYS A 23 -9.98 7.20 -5.01
CA LYS A 23 -8.82 7.60 -5.81
C LYS A 23 -8.19 6.39 -6.51
N ILE A 24 -7.73 6.59 -7.74
CA ILE A 24 -7.02 5.57 -8.52
C ILE A 24 -5.52 5.75 -8.34
N PHE A 25 -4.80 4.65 -8.10
CA PHE A 25 -3.35 4.63 -8.01
C PHE A 25 -2.70 4.82 -9.39
N CYS A 26 -1.66 5.64 -9.49
CA CYS A 26 -0.87 5.80 -10.71
C CYS A 26 0.64 5.80 -10.41
N ARG A 27 1.37 4.86 -11.02
CA ARG A 27 2.81 4.64 -10.79
C ARG A 27 3.73 5.66 -11.47
N ILE A 28 3.22 6.39 -12.45
CA ILE A 28 3.95 7.38 -13.25
C ILE A 28 3.11 8.67 -13.36
N PRO A 29 3.71 9.81 -13.75
CA PRO A 29 2.94 11.03 -14.03
C PRO A 29 1.78 10.77 -15.00
N ASN A 30 0.58 11.27 -14.67
CA ASN A 30 -0.60 10.96 -15.46
C ASN A 30 -0.52 11.55 -16.89
N ASN A 31 0.10 12.71 -17.04
CA ASN A 31 0.36 13.31 -18.35
C ASN A 31 1.23 12.41 -19.23
N LEU A 32 2.29 11.81 -18.68
CA LEU A 32 3.13 10.82 -19.35
C LEU A 32 2.31 9.58 -19.70
N ARG A 33 1.56 9.03 -18.73
CA ARG A 33 0.70 7.85 -18.93
C ARG A 33 -0.17 8.01 -20.17
N LEU A 34 -0.86 9.15 -20.32
CA LEU A 34 -1.77 9.42 -21.43
C LEU A 34 -1.09 9.47 -22.81
N MET A 35 0.23 9.64 -22.86
CA MET A 35 1.02 9.64 -24.10
C MET A 35 1.55 8.25 -24.49
N LEU A 36 1.48 7.26 -23.59
CA LEU A 36 2.00 5.91 -23.86
C LEU A 36 1.02 5.06 -24.68
N ASN A 37 1.46 3.87 -25.09
CA ASN A 37 0.57 2.86 -25.68
C ASN A 37 -0.47 2.37 -24.65
N ASP A 38 -1.54 1.74 -25.14
CA ASP A 38 -2.69 1.35 -24.30
C ASP A 38 -2.32 0.33 -23.20
N SER A 39 -1.39 -0.57 -23.48
CA SER A 39 -0.90 -1.52 -22.48
C SER A 39 -0.22 -0.79 -21.32
N ALA A 40 0.72 0.11 -21.62
CA ALA A 40 1.43 0.89 -20.60
C ALA A 40 0.50 1.87 -19.85
N LYS A 41 -0.46 2.48 -20.56
CA LYS A 41 -1.52 3.31 -19.97
C LYS A 41 -2.30 2.58 -18.89
N ASN A 42 -2.72 1.36 -19.17
CA ASN A 42 -3.50 0.54 -18.25
C ASN A 42 -2.63 -0.04 -17.13
N ASN A 43 -1.42 -0.49 -17.45
CA ASN A 43 -0.49 -1.03 -16.47
C ASN A 43 0.01 0.01 -15.46
N ALA A 44 0.08 1.28 -15.84
CA ALA A 44 0.41 2.38 -14.92
C ALA A 44 -0.60 2.53 -13.76
N LEU A 45 -1.85 2.10 -13.96
CA LEU A 45 -2.92 2.14 -12.95
C LEU A 45 -2.94 0.94 -12.00
N GLN A 46 -2.13 -0.08 -12.29
CA GLN A 46 -1.95 -1.23 -11.40
C GLN A 46 -1.09 -0.84 -10.20
N ALA A 47 -1.45 -1.31 -9.00
CA ALA A 47 -0.72 -1.03 -7.77
C ALA A 47 0.44 -2.02 -7.50
N THR A 48 0.96 -2.64 -8.56
CA THR A 48 2.01 -3.67 -8.50
C THR A 48 3.25 -3.18 -7.77
N GLY A 49 3.74 -4.00 -6.84
CA GLY A 49 4.99 -3.70 -6.10
C GLY A 49 4.92 -2.40 -5.32
N SER A 50 3.71 -1.95 -4.97
CA SER A 50 3.46 -0.67 -4.31
C SER A 50 2.82 -0.90 -2.96
N GLU A 51 3.06 0.03 -2.04
CA GLU A 51 2.68 -0.16 -0.64
C GLU A 51 2.11 1.13 -0.05
N ILE A 52 1.19 0.99 0.89
CA ILE A 52 0.83 2.06 1.82
C ILE A 52 1.65 1.85 3.09
N ARG A 53 2.52 2.80 3.44
CA ARG A 53 3.47 2.70 4.55
C ARG A 53 3.23 3.78 5.59
N PHE A 54 3.16 3.40 6.85
CA PHE A 54 2.96 4.32 7.97
C PHE A 54 3.36 3.68 9.31
N ASN A 55 3.53 4.51 10.33
CA ASN A 55 3.61 4.06 11.72
C ASN A 55 2.23 4.25 12.36
N MET A 56 1.76 3.26 13.11
CA MET A 56 0.54 3.40 13.91
C MET A 56 0.79 4.31 15.10
N VAL A 57 -0.07 5.31 15.32
CA VAL A 57 -0.05 6.16 16.52
C VAL A 57 -1.11 5.69 17.51
N GLY A 58 -2.30 5.34 17.01
CA GLY A 58 -3.37 4.72 17.77
C GLY A 58 -3.36 3.19 17.70
N GLU A 59 -4.37 2.58 18.30
CA GLU A 59 -4.50 1.11 18.37
C GLU A 59 -5.11 0.49 17.10
N ARG A 60 -5.74 1.30 16.25
CA ARG A 60 -6.48 0.83 15.07
C ARG A 60 -6.41 1.82 13.90
N VAL A 61 -6.16 1.29 12.71
CA VAL A 61 -6.26 1.99 11.42
C VAL A 61 -7.11 1.14 10.48
N VAL A 62 -7.98 1.78 9.69
CA VAL A 62 -8.82 1.13 8.69
C VAL A 62 -8.55 1.76 7.33
N ILE A 63 -8.17 0.92 6.36
CA ILE A 63 -7.99 1.34 4.97
C ILE A 63 -9.09 0.70 4.14
N LYS A 64 -9.91 1.51 3.48
CA LYS A 64 -10.97 1.01 2.60
C LYS A 64 -10.47 0.96 1.17
N LEU A 65 -10.44 -0.24 0.60
CA LEU A 65 -10.04 -0.49 -0.78
C LEU A 65 -11.22 -1.05 -1.57
N LEU A 66 -11.28 -0.71 -2.86
CA LEU A 66 -12.32 -1.18 -3.76
C LEU A 66 -11.69 -1.75 -5.03
N ASN A 67 -12.04 -2.98 -5.37
CA ASN A 67 -11.61 -3.59 -6.61
C ASN A 67 -12.38 -2.98 -7.80
N THR A 68 -11.67 -2.72 -8.89
CA THR A 68 -12.27 -2.18 -10.12
C THR A 68 -12.88 -3.25 -11.02
N ASN A 69 -12.60 -4.53 -10.76
CA ASN A 69 -13.15 -5.66 -11.50
C ASN A 69 -13.96 -6.58 -10.57
N PRO A 70 -15.30 -6.70 -10.75
CA PRO A 70 -16.15 -7.53 -9.91
C PRO A 70 -15.90 -9.04 -10.07
N ASP A 71 -15.40 -9.47 -11.21
CA ASP A 71 -15.25 -10.89 -11.53
C ASP A 71 -13.91 -11.47 -11.04
N GLN A 72 -12.99 -10.60 -10.59
CA GLN A 72 -11.65 -11.00 -10.20
C GLN A 72 -11.24 -10.33 -8.88
N PRO A 73 -11.39 -11.01 -7.72
CA PRO A 73 -10.86 -10.48 -6.47
C PRO A 73 -9.33 -10.34 -6.54
N SER A 74 -8.80 -9.42 -5.73
CA SER A 74 -7.37 -9.16 -5.63
C SER A 74 -6.95 -9.23 -4.15
N ILE A 75 -5.66 -9.41 -3.87
CA ILE A 75 -5.18 -9.64 -2.51
C ILE A 75 -4.32 -8.47 -2.05
N ALA A 76 -4.65 -7.91 -0.88
CA ALA A 76 -3.80 -6.99 -0.15
C ALA A 76 -3.23 -7.70 1.08
N GLU A 77 -1.97 -7.44 1.40
CA GLU A 77 -1.27 -8.08 2.51
C GLU A 77 -0.81 -7.01 3.49
N VAL A 78 -1.03 -7.24 4.78
CA VAL A 78 -0.60 -6.34 5.84
C VAL A 78 0.61 -6.95 6.52
N TYR A 79 1.71 -6.20 6.53
CA TYR A 79 2.93 -6.53 7.22
C TYR A 79 3.21 -5.53 8.35
N GLN A 80 3.80 -6.03 9.41
CA GLN A 80 4.47 -5.22 10.42
C GLN A 80 5.97 -5.47 10.31
N GLY A 81 6.74 -4.49 9.84
CA GLY A 81 8.11 -4.71 9.39
C GLY A 81 8.14 -5.78 8.29
N ASP A 82 8.74 -6.92 8.61
CA ASP A 82 8.83 -8.10 7.72
C ASP A 82 7.84 -9.23 8.09
N PHE A 83 7.04 -9.05 9.14
CA PHE A 83 6.11 -10.07 9.60
C PHE A 83 4.75 -9.92 8.92
N LEU A 84 4.33 -10.93 8.16
CA LEU A 84 2.97 -10.99 7.60
C LEU A 84 1.96 -11.10 8.75
N LYS A 85 1.05 -10.13 8.83
CA LYS A 85 0.03 -10.06 9.87
C LYS A 85 -1.33 -10.55 9.38
N SER A 86 -1.75 -10.15 8.19
CA SER A 86 -3.05 -10.52 7.66
C SER A 86 -3.12 -10.38 6.14
N VAL A 87 -4.08 -11.05 5.53
CA VAL A 87 -4.33 -11.07 4.09
C VAL A 87 -5.80 -10.77 3.86
N HIS A 88 -6.10 -9.87 2.94
CA HIS A 88 -7.46 -9.38 2.69
C HIS A 88 -7.81 -9.52 1.21
N ALA A 89 -8.96 -10.14 0.92
CA ALA A 89 -9.51 -10.22 -0.42
C ALA A 89 -10.29 -8.94 -0.75
N ILE A 90 -9.80 -8.16 -1.71
CA ILE A 90 -10.41 -6.92 -2.16
C ILE A 90 -11.39 -7.24 -3.30
N THR A 91 -12.65 -6.89 -3.09
CA THR A 91 -13.77 -7.18 -4.00
C THR A 91 -14.37 -5.90 -4.59
N ALA A 92 -15.37 -6.02 -5.47
CA ALA A 92 -16.12 -4.87 -5.99
C ALA A 92 -17.09 -4.24 -4.98
N THR A 93 -17.11 -4.74 -3.74
CA THR A 93 -17.68 -4.03 -2.59
C THR A 93 -16.54 -3.45 -1.77
N PRO A 94 -16.63 -2.19 -1.28
CA PRO A 94 -15.58 -1.60 -0.45
C PRO A 94 -15.19 -2.54 0.69
N THR A 95 -13.93 -2.96 0.68
CA THR A 95 -13.35 -3.89 1.64
C THR A 95 -12.56 -3.10 2.67
N GLU A 96 -12.85 -3.33 3.95
CA GLU A 96 -12.12 -2.72 5.06
C GLU A 96 -10.90 -3.57 5.41
N VAL A 97 -9.71 -3.05 5.12
CA VAL A 97 -8.44 -3.60 5.61
C VAL A 97 -8.23 -3.03 7.00
N VAL A 98 -8.64 -3.81 8.00
CA VAL A 98 -8.50 -3.46 9.42
C VAL A 98 -7.11 -3.83 9.90
N ILE A 99 -6.42 -2.87 10.50
CA ILE A 99 -5.06 -3.02 11.00
C ILE A 99 -5.05 -2.59 12.46
N GLU A 100 -4.78 -3.55 13.32
CA GLU A 100 -4.65 -3.32 14.77
C GLU A 100 -3.18 -3.23 15.14
N ARG A 101 -2.86 -2.61 16.26
CA ARG A 101 -1.50 -2.62 16.79
C ARG A 101 -1.13 -4.05 17.20
N PRO A 102 0.07 -4.56 16.88
CA PRO A 102 0.51 -5.85 17.39
C PRO A 102 0.65 -5.84 18.92
N GLU A 103 0.26 -6.92 19.58
CA GLU A 103 0.29 -7.03 21.05
C GLU A 103 1.71 -7.13 21.61
N HIS A 104 2.61 -7.84 20.91
CA HIS A 104 3.97 -8.13 21.39
C HIS A 104 5.05 -7.36 20.61
N MET A 105 4.93 -6.03 20.56
CA MET A 105 5.86 -5.17 19.82
C MET A 105 7.32 -5.32 20.26
N ASP A 106 7.58 -5.50 21.56
CA ASP A 106 8.94 -5.66 22.07
C ASP A 106 9.59 -6.95 21.58
N LEU A 107 8.83 -8.06 21.54
CA LEU A 107 9.31 -9.33 21.01
C LEU A 107 9.60 -9.22 19.51
N LEU A 108 8.68 -8.60 18.75
CA LEU A 108 8.89 -8.37 17.32
C LEU A 108 10.17 -7.55 17.10
N HIS A 109 10.39 -6.49 17.88
CA HIS A 109 11.61 -5.68 17.80
C HIS A 109 12.88 -6.50 18.09
N GLN A 110 12.88 -7.34 19.12
CA GLN A 110 14.01 -8.23 19.41
C GLN A 110 14.33 -9.16 18.25
N VAL A 111 13.31 -9.76 17.62
CA VAL A 111 13.50 -10.63 16.44
C VAL A 111 14.02 -9.83 15.25
N THR A 112 13.50 -8.64 14.98
CA THR A 112 13.99 -7.76 13.91
C THR A 112 15.46 -7.42 14.05
N VAL A 113 15.93 -7.10 15.27
CA VAL A 113 17.34 -6.82 15.52
C VAL A 113 18.19 -8.09 15.36
N LYS A 114 17.73 -9.21 15.93
CA LYS A 114 18.48 -10.47 15.93
C LYS A 114 18.65 -11.06 14.53
N GLU A 115 17.59 -11.01 13.72
CA GLU A 115 17.56 -11.60 12.37
C GLU A 115 17.93 -10.58 11.28
N GLU A 116 18.42 -9.41 11.66
CA GLU A 116 18.81 -8.32 10.75
C GLU A 116 17.74 -8.00 9.70
N ALA A 117 16.48 -7.93 10.15
CA ALA A 117 15.34 -7.76 9.27
C ALA A 117 15.44 -6.44 8.47
N LEU A 118 14.94 -6.47 7.24
CA LEU A 118 15.08 -5.38 6.26
C LEU A 118 14.23 -4.16 6.61
N PHE A 119 13.10 -4.40 7.28
CA PHE A 119 12.16 -3.36 7.69
C PHE A 119 12.04 -3.29 9.22
N ASP A 120 12.02 -2.07 9.73
CA ASP A 120 11.83 -1.80 11.15
C ASP A 120 10.42 -2.21 11.61
N THR A 121 10.32 -2.82 12.78
CA THR A 121 9.05 -3.36 13.28
C THR A 121 8.01 -2.34 13.64
N ALA A 122 8.32 -1.06 13.82
CA ALA A 122 7.27 -0.05 14.00
C ALA A 122 6.58 0.31 12.69
N LEU A 123 7.17 -0.03 11.53
CA LEU A 123 6.59 0.25 10.22
C LEU A 123 5.48 -0.72 9.85
N THR A 124 4.27 -0.22 9.69
CA THR A 124 3.16 -0.93 9.07
C THR A 124 3.21 -0.74 7.56
N ARG A 125 3.03 -1.84 6.82
CA ARG A 125 3.07 -1.87 5.35
C ARG A 125 1.84 -2.61 4.84
N VAL A 126 1.06 -1.97 3.99
CA VAL A 126 -0.02 -2.63 3.24
C VAL A 126 0.45 -2.79 1.81
N VAL A 127 0.85 -4.01 1.45
CA VAL A 127 1.23 -4.38 0.09
C VAL A 127 -0.03 -4.41 -0.76
N LEU A 128 -0.07 -3.56 -1.77
CA LEU A 128 -1.23 -3.41 -2.64
C LEU A 128 -1.26 -4.52 -3.70
N PRO A 129 -2.46 -4.90 -4.17
CA PRO A 129 -2.58 -5.98 -5.13
C PRO A 129 -1.89 -5.68 -6.47
N TRP A 130 -1.34 -6.74 -7.08
CA TRP A 130 -0.76 -6.66 -8.43
C TRP A 130 -1.82 -6.32 -9.49
N ARG A 131 -2.90 -7.10 -9.52
CA ARG A 131 -4.01 -7.01 -10.46
C ARG A 131 -5.27 -7.62 -9.84
N PRO A 132 -6.47 -7.24 -10.32
CA PRO A 132 -6.81 -6.00 -11.04
C PRO A 132 -6.50 -4.71 -10.24
N PRO A 133 -6.61 -3.52 -10.85
CA PRO A 133 -6.44 -2.24 -10.15
C PRO A 133 -7.43 -2.12 -8.99
N VAL A 134 -6.98 -1.45 -7.93
CA VAL A 134 -7.83 -1.09 -6.79
C VAL A 134 -7.92 0.42 -6.65
N LYS A 135 -9.01 0.89 -6.04
CA LYS A 135 -9.24 2.28 -5.65
C LYS A 135 -9.05 2.42 -4.16
N LEU A 136 -8.45 3.54 -3.75
CA LEU A 136 -8.39 3.96 -2.35
C LEU A 136 -9.63 4.78 -2.01
N ILE A 137 -10.48 4.25 -1.12
CA ILE A 137 -11.72 4.92 -0.70
C ILE A 137 -11.44 5.84 0.49
N SER A 138 -10.88 5.30 1.57
CA SER A 138 -10.56 6.06 2.78
C SER A 138 -9.38 5.46 3.55
N ILE A 139 -8.80 6.30 4.40
CA ILE A 139 -7.84 5.93 5.44
C ILE A 139 -8.38 6.59 6.71
N GLU A 140 -8.65 5.80 7.72
CA GLU A 140 -9.25 6.19 9.00
C GLU A 140 -8.36 5.70 10.15
N GLY A 141 -8.17 6.53 11.17
CA GLY A 141 -7.27 6.28 12.29
C GLY A 141 -5.99 7.12 12.24
N ASP A 142 -5.32 7.21 13.39
CA ASP A 142 -4.14 8.06 13.55
C ASP A 142 -2.86 7.34 13.14
N THR A 143 -2.18 7.94 12.17
CA THR A 143 -0.94 7.45 11.59
C THR A 143 0.14 8.51 11.70
N ALA A 144 1.39 8.09 11.57
CA ALA A 144 2.53 8.96 11.35
C ALA A 144 3.34 8.46 10.15
N LEU A 145 4.08 9.37 9.50
CA LEU A 145 4.95 8.99 8.39
C LEU A 145 6.06 8.01 8.85
N PRO A 146 6.50 7.11 7.96
CA PRO A 146 7.70 6.32 8.19
C PRO A 146 8.92 7.22 8.46
N ARG A 147 9.73 6.85 9.44
CA ARG A 147 11.06 7.43 9.70
C ARG A 147 12.03 6.97 8.62
N ALA A 148 13.06 7.76 8.35
CA ALA A 148 13.97 7.56 7.22
C ALA A 148 14.69 6.20 7.22
N ASN A 149 14.91 5.60 8.40
CA ASN A 149 15.64 4.36 8.59
C ASN A 149 14.75 3.10 8.74
N GLN A 150 13.44 3.21 8.50
CA GLN A 150 12.52 2.07 8.68
C GLN A 150 12.33 1.19 7.43
N SER A 151 12.96 1.57 6.33
CA SER A 151 12.93 0.82 5.07
C SER A 151 14.35 0.62 4.55
N PRO A 152 14.58 -0.35 3.66
CA PRO A 152 15.88 -0.53 3.01
C PRO A 152 16.40 0.77 2.40
N SER A 153 17.68 1.05 2.62
CA SER A 153 18.34 2.27 2.13
C SER A 153 18.58 2.24 0.62
N LEU A 154 18.76 1.04 0.05
CA LEU A 154 18.92 0.81 -1.37
C LEU A 154 17.56 0.69 -2.06
N LYS A 155 17.46 1.29 -3.25
CA LYS A 155 16.27 1.22 -4.09
C LYS A 155 16.61 0.44 -5.35
N ALA A 156 15.80 -0.57 -5.64
CA ALA A 156 15.86 -1.31 -6.90
C ALA A 156 14.73 -0.84 -7.82
N LEU A 157 15.07 -0.48 -9.06
CA LEU A 157 14.11 -0.20 -10.12
C LEU A 157 14.20 -1.32 -11.17
N ALA A 158 13.11 -2.04 -11.37
CA ALA A 158 12.98 -3.07 -12.39
C ALA A 158 12.04 -2.60 -13.51
N TYR A 159 12.46 -2.80 -14.76
CA TYR A 159 11.67 -2.48 -15.94
C TYR A 159 11.80 -3.60 -16.97
N GLY A 160 10.67 -4.14 -17.41
CA GLY A 160 10.61 -5.26 -18.34
C GLY A 160 9.34 -6.07 -18.20
N SER A 161 9.32 -7.22 -18.89
CA SER A 161 8.30 -8.27 -18.82
C SER A 161 8.91 -9.55 -18.29
#